data_AF-A0A1V6TT79-F1
#
_entry.id   AF-A0A1V6TT79-F1
#
_cell.length_a   1.000
_cell.length_b   1.000
_cell.length_c   1.000
_cell.angle_alpha   90.00
_cell.angle_beta   90.00
_cell.angle_gamma   90.00
#
_symmetry.space_group_name_H-M   'P 1'
#
loop_
_entity.id
_entity.type
_entity.pdbx_description
1 polymer ?
#
loop_
_entity_poly.entity_id
_entity_poly.type
_entity_poly.pdbx_seq_one_letter_code
_entity_poly.pdbx_strand_id
1 'polypeptide(L)'
;MPADARTIFGDKPFINIPGPLPIDEIKFPFQDPIVIRTLEYAKKTLHSQTLNHSMRVYHYGMAIAKQQFAQRFLTLDPVTWALTCLLHDLGTAEENLTATRMSFDIYGGIKALHILQEFGATKDQAEAAAEAIIRHQDLGVEGNLTFIGQLIQLATIYDNVGNHPRVEDFGRLIHDVTRARINEAYPREKWCSVFGGIIREEVRIKPWCHSTHLGKFDEEIEGNTLMKQWDV
;
A
#
# COMPACT_ATOMS: atom_id res chain seq x y z
N MET A 1 8.47 -13.61 5.28
CA MET A 1 9.23 -12.47 5.82
C MET A 1 8.82 -12.29 7.27
N PRO A 2 9.73 -11.96 8.21
CA PRO A 2 9.33 -11.61 9.57
C PRO A 2 8.30 -10.47 9.53
N ALA A 3 7.24 -10.52 10.33
CA ALA A 3 6.26 -9.42 10.39
C ALA A 3 6.89 -8.14 10.99
N ASP A 4 7.76 -8.29 11.98
CA ASP A 4 8.49 -7.17 12.56
C ASP A 4 9.56 -6.65 11.58
N ALA A 5 9.33 -5.47 11.02
CA ALA A 5 10.28 -4.79 10.15
C ALA A 5 11.63 -4.53 10.84
N ARG A 6 11.70 -4.41 12.18
CA ARG A 6 12.99 -4.30 12.89
C ARG A 6 13.84 -5.55 12.74
N THR A 7 13.22 -6.73 12.65
CA THR A 7 13.96 -7.99 12.39
C THR A 7 14.57 -7.99 10.99
N ILE A 8 13.99 -7.22 10.05
CA ILE A 8 14.48 -7.09 8.68
C ILE A 8 15.60 -6.05 8.58
N PHE A 9 15.41 -4.87 9.16
CA PHE A 9 16.32 -3.72 9.00
C PHE A 9 17.33 -3.54 10.13
N GLY A 10 17.09 -4.15 11.30
CA GLY A 10 17.89 -3.94 12.51
C GLY A 10 17.77 -2.51 13.03
N ASP A 11 18.90 -1.93 13.43
CA ASP A 11 19.02 -0.53 13.86
C ASP A 11 19.43 0.39 12.69
N LYS A 12 19.00 0.07 11.46
CA LYS A 12 19.32 0.86 10.25
C LYS A 12 18.03 1.27 9.52
N PRO A 13 18.06 2.39 8.77
CA PRO A 13 16.93 2.80 7.93
C PRO A 13 16.72 1.91 6.68
N PHE A 14 17.75 1.18 6.27
CA PHE A 14 17.75 0.39 5.05
C PHE A 14 18.80 -0.73 5.11
N ILE A 15 18.63 -1.76 4.28
CA ILE A 15 19.62 -2.83 4.08
C ILE A 15 20.75 -2.34 3.17
N ASN A 16 20.37 -1.68 2.07
CA ASN A 16 21.29 -1.07 1.11
C ASN A 16 20.96 0.42 0.96
N ILE A 17 21.98 1.27 0.83
CA ILE A 17 21.78 2.71 0.60
C ILE A 17 20.99 2.87 -0.71
N PRO A 18 19.76 3.45 -0.68
CA PRO A 18 18.97 3.61 -1.89
C PRO A 18 19.58 4.68 -2.78
N GLY A 19 19.74 4.39 -4.06
CA GLY A 19 20.14 5.35 -5.09
C GLY A 19 18.92 5.94 -5.81
N PRO A 20 19.10 7.00 -6.61
CA PRO A 20 18.02 7.49 -7.46
C PRO A 20 17.61 6.39 -8.45
N LEU A 21 16.31 6.17 -8.58
CA LEU A 21 15.72 5.20 -9.49
C LEU A 21 14.75 5.94 -10.41
N PRO A 22 15.01 5.99 -11.73
CA PRO A 22 14.11 6.60 -12.68
C PRO A 22 12.74 5.90 -12.68
N ILE A 23 11.66 6.67 -12.72
CA ILE A 23 10.30 6.11 -12.64
C ILE A 23 9.97 5.23 -13.85
N ASP A 24 10.55 5.53 -15.02
CA ASP A 24 10.44 4.76 -16.26
C ASP A 24 11.13 3.40 -16.21
N GLU A 25 12.07 3.18 -15.27
CA GLU A 25 12.59 1.84 -14.98
C GLU A 25 11.58 0.98 -14.21
N ILE A 26 10.61 1.58 -13.52
CA ILE A 26 9.54 0.89 -12.80
C ILE A 26 8.34 0.76 -13.73
N LYS A 27 8.32 -0.28 -14.55
CA LYS A 27 7.21 -0.51 -15.48
C LYS A 27 5.99 -1.03 -14.73
N PHE A 28 4.87 -0.35 -14.87
CA PHE A 28 3.56 -0.88 -14.52
C PHE A 28 3.07 -1.83 -15.62
N PRO A 29 2.52 -3.02 -15.30
CA PRO A 29 2.17 -4.05 -16.29
C PRO A 29 0.86 -3.74 -17.04
N PHE A 30 0.80 -2.59 -17.73
CA PHE A 30 -0.38 -2.15 -18.49
C PHE A 30 -0.78 -3.06 -19.64
N GLN A 31 0.08 -3.99 -20.06
CA GLN A 31 -0.21 -4.95 -21.12
C GLN A 31 -0.97 -6.20 -20.63
N ASP A 32 -1.04 -6.42 -19.31
CA ASP A 32 -1.73 -7.58 -18.76
C ASP A 32 -3.26 -7.33 -18.75
N PRO A 33 -4.08 -8.21 -19.37
CA PRO A 33 -5.53 -7.99 -19.46
C PRO A 33 -6.24 -7.90 -18.11
N ILE A 34 -5.78 -8.64 -17.10
CA ILE A 34 -6.36 -8.64 -15.76
C ILE A 34 -6.01 -7.33 -15.07
N VAL A 35 -4.78 -6.85 -15.23
CA VAL A 35 -4.35 -5.54 -14.71
C VAL A 35 -5.15 -4.40 -15.35
N ILE A 36 -5.35 -4.42 -16.66
CA ILE A 36 -6.19 -3.41 -17.35
C ILE A 36 -7.60 -3.41 -16.77
N ARG A 37 -8.23 -4.59 -16.68
CA ARG A 37 -9.60 -4.71 -16.15
C ARG A 37 -9.70 -4.27 -14.69
N THR A 38 -8.68 -4.59 -13.88
CA THR A 38 -8.59 -4.19 -12.47
C THR A 38 -8.39 -2.69 -12.32
N LEU A 39 -7.55 -2.08 -13.16
CA LEU A 39 -7.32 -0.63 -13.16
C LEU A 39 -8.61 0.12 -13.53
N GLU A 40 -9.32 -0.31 -14.57
CA GLU A 40 -10.60 0.30 -14.95
C GLU A 40 -11.66 0.16 -13.85
N TYR A 41 -11.71 -1.01 -13.19
CA TYR A 41 -12.58 -1.21 -12.04
C TYR A 41 -12.22 -0.28 -10.87
N ALA A 42 -10.94 -0.21 -10.50
CA ALA A 42 -10.45 0.65 -9.43
C ALA A 42 -10.76 2.12 -9.74
N LYS A 43 -10.55 2.56 -10.98
CA LYS A 43 -10.80 3.93 -11.44
C LYS A 43 -12.28 4.32 -11.43
N LYS A 44 -13.18 3.35 -11.62
CA LYS A 44 -14.63 3.55 -11.48
C LYS A 44 -15.09 3.59 -10.02
N THR A 45 -14.40 2.87 -9.13
CA THR A 45 -14.87 2.58 -7.77
C THR A 45 -14.22 3.48 -6.72
N LEU A 46 -12.95 3.84 -6.91
CA LEU A 46 -12.15 4.62 -5.98
C LEU A 46 -12.15 6.10 -6.35
N HIS A 47 -11.96 6.94 -5.34
CA HIS A 47 -11.66 8.35 -5.53
C HIS A 47 -10.30 8.52 -6.22
N SER A 48 -10.10 9.63 -6.94
CA SER A 48 -8.83 9.89 -7.65
C SER A 48 -7.63 9.90 -6.70
N GLN A 49 -7.80 10.42 -5.49
CA GLN A 49 -6.77 10.46 -4.45
C GLN A 49 -6.31 9.06 -4.05
N THR A 50 -7.26 8.14 -3.83
CA THR A 50 -6.99 6.75 -3.49
C THR A 50 -6.37 5.99 -4.66
N LEU A 51 -6.82 6.24 -5.89
CA LEU A 51 -6.20 5.63 -7.06
C LEU A 51 -4.75 6.10 -7.24
N ASN A 52 -4.49 7.40 -7.10
CA ASN A 52 -3.13 7.95 -7.16
C ASN A 52 -2.27 7.39 -6.02
N HIS A 53 -2.82 7.24 -4.82
CA HIS A 53 -2.15 6.55 -3.71
C HIS A 53 -1.76 5.12 -4.08
N SER A 54 -2.67 4.32 -4.61
CA SER A 54 -2.38 2.95 -5.09
C SER A 54 -1.27 2.93 -6.13
N MET A 55 -1.22 3.92 -7.03
CA MET A 55 -0.12 4.06 -8.00
C MET A 55 1.20 4.44 -7.33
N ARG A 56 1.21 5.36 -6.35
CA ARG A 56 2.42 5.68 -5.57
C ARG A 56 2.92 4.46 -4.81
N VAL A 57 2.03 3.72 -4.14
CA VAL A 57 2.32 2.49 -3.39
C VAL A 57 2.97 1.45 -4.31
N TYR A 58 2.45 1.24 -5.53
CA TYR A 58 3.07 0.35 -6.51
C TYR A 58 4.53 0.73 -6.77
N HIS A 59 4.81 2.01 -7.06
CA HIS A 59 6.15 2.46 -7.41
C HIS A 59 7.10 2.45 -6.21
N TYR A 60 6.64 2.86 -5.03
CA TYR A 60 7.43 2.75 -3.81
C TYR A 60 7.78 1.30 -3.48
N GLY A 61 6.80 0.38 -3.55
CA GLY A 61 7.07 -1.04 -3.33
C GLY A 61 8.05 -1.62 -4.34
N MET A 62 7.94 -1.27 -5.62
CA MET A 62 8.92 -1.71 -6.62
C MET A 62 10.33 -1.16 -6.35
N ALA A 63 10.46 0.10 -5.93
CA ALA A 63 11.73 0.69 -5.54
C ALA A 63 12.33 0.00 -4.30
N ILE A 64 11.51 -0.21 -3.26
CA ILE A 64 11.88 -0.92 -2.03
C ILE A 64 12.30 -2.35 -2.36
N ALA A 65 11.51 -3.09 -3.12
CA ALA A 65 11.83 -4.47 -3.51
C ALA A 65 13.16 -4.54 -4.27
N LYS A 66 13.35 -3.70 -5.29
CA LYS A 66 14.57 -3.68 -6.11
C LYS A 66 15.82 -3.36 -5.30
N GLN A 67 15.77 -2.35 -4.41
CA GLN A 67 16.95 -1.84 -3.71
C GLN A 67 17.21 -2.53 -2.37
N GLN A 68 16.18 -2.97 -1.65
CA GLN A 68 16.31 -3.56 -0.31
C GLN A 68 16.24 -5.09 -0.34
N PHE A 69 15.55 -5.67 -1.33
CA PHE A 69 15.25 -7.11 -1.38
C PHE A 69 15.57 -7.73 -2.74
N ALA A 70 16.75 -7.46 -3.29
CA ALA A 70 17.15 -7.84 -4.65
C ALA A 70 16.83 -9.32 -5.02
N GLN A 71 17.10 -10.27 -4.12
CA GLN A 71 16.79 -11.69 -4.35
C GLN A 71 15.28 -11.98 -4.45
N ARG A 72 14.45 -11.29 -3.64
CA ARG A 72 12.99 -11.43 -3.70
C ARG A 72 12.42 -10.72 -4.92
N PHE A 73 12.99 -9.57 -5.29
CA PHE A 73 12.60 -8.80 -6.47
C PHE A 73 12.71 -9.62 -7.76
N LEU A 74 13.75 -10.46 -7.91
CA LEU A 74 13.92 -11.35 -9.08
C LEU A 74 12.77 -12.36 -9.25
N THR A 75 12.04 -12.66 -8.18
CA THR A 75 10.93 -13.62 -8.18
C THR A 75 9.57 -12.96 -7.95
N LEU A 76 9.52 -11.62 -7.81
CA LEU A 76 8.28 -10.90 -7.60
C LEU A 76 7.50 -10.86 -8.92
N ASP A 77 6.29 -11.40 -8.93
CA ASP A 77 5.39 -11.23 -10.07
C ASP A 77 4.82 -9.79 -10.08
N PRO A 78 5.17 -8.96 -11.08
CA PRO A 78 4.70 -7.58 -11.14
C PRO A 78 3.19 -7.48 -11.34
N VAL A 79 2.55 -8.50 -11.93
CA VAL A 79 1.09 -8.54 -12.10
C VAL A 79 0.42 -8.70 -10.75
N THR A 80 0.77 -9.71 -9.95
CA THR A 80 0.22 -9.88 -8.60
C THR A 80 0.46 -8.65 -7.71
N TRP A 81 1.64 -8.02 -7.82
CA TRP A 81 1.93 -6.78 -7.10
C TRP A 81 1.01 -5.62 -7.53
N ALA A 82 0.82 -5.41 -8.85
CA ALA A 82 -0.09 -4.40 -9.37
C ALA A 82 -1.53 -4.62 -8.90
N LEU A 83 -2.03 -5.86 -8.98
CA LEU A 83 -3.39 -6.21 -8.53
C LEU A 83 -3.59 -5.94 -7.04
N THR A 84 -2.58 -6.28 -6.22
CA THR A 84 -2.59 -5.99 -4.77
C THR A 84 -2.66 -4.48 -4.52
N CYS A 85 -1.79 -3.69 -5.17
CA CYS A 85 -1.75 -2.24 -4.99
C CYS A 85 -3.05 -1.56 -5.41
N LEU A 86 -3.61 -1.92 -6.57
CA LEU A 86 -4.83 -1.33 -7.09
C LEU A 86 -6.03 -1.54 -6.17
N LEU A 87 -6.05 -2.62 -5.39
CA LEU A 87 -7.23 -3.05 -4.63
C LEU A 87 -7.06 -2.98 -3.11
N HIS A 88 -5.89 -2.63 -2.57
CA HIS A 88 -5.68 -2.67 -1.12
C HIS A 88 -6.61 -1.77 -0.32
N ASP A 89 -6.93 -0.60 -0.88
CA ASP A 89 -7.89 0.34 -0.31
C ASP A 89 -9.32 0.18 -0.85
N LEU A 90 -9.65 -0.95 -1.49
CA LEU A 90 -10.99 -1.15 -2.08
C LEU A 90 -12.11 -1.02 -1.04
N GLY A 91 -11.86 -1.41 0.20
CA GLY A 91 -12.82 -1.26 1.30
C GLY A 91 -13.14 0.19 1.68
N THR A 92 -12.31 1.16 1.27
CA THR A 92 -12.48 2.59 1.57
C THR A 92 -13.47 3.30 0.64
N ALA A 93 -13.80 2.69 -0.51
CA ALA A 93 -14.78 3.25 -1.43
C ALA A 93 -16.12 3.50 -0.69
N GLU A 94 -16.79 4.62 -0.96
CA GLU A 94 -18.00 5.04 -0.23
C GLU A 94 -19.07 3.92 -0.18
N GLU A 95 -19.34 3.28 -1.32
CA GLU A 95 -20.26 2.16 -1.44
C GLU A 95 -19.80 0.94 -0.62
N ASN A 96 -18.50 0.65 -0.58
CA ASN A 96 -17.96 -0.53 0.10
C ASN A 96 -17.85 -0.32 1.61
N LEU A 97 -17.52 0.89 2.04
CA LEU A 97 -17.32 1.24 3.44
C LEU A 97 -18.61 1.06 4.25
N THR A 98 -19.76 1.35 3.62
CA THR A 98 -21.10 1.27 4.24
C THR A 98 -21.87 -0.02 3.90
N ALA A 99 -21.46 -0.78 2.87
CA ALA A 99 -22.10 -2.05 2.49
C ALA A 99 -21.87 -3.20 3.49
N THR A 100 -20.99 -3.03 4.47
CA THR A 100 -20.59 -4.08 5.41
C THR A 100 -20.47 -3.56 6.84
N ARG A 101 -20.44 -4.49 7.80
CA ARG A 101 -20.04 -4.23 9.20
C ARG A 101 -18.62 -4.69 9.51
N MET A 102 -17.92 -5.26 8.54
CA MET A 102 -16.52 -5.66 8.65
C MET A 102 -15.59 -4.45 8.45
N SER A 103 -14.38 -4.54 9.03
CA SER A 103 -13.27 -3.60 8.77
C SER A 103 -12.97 -3.52 7.28
N PHE A 104 -12.54 -2.35 6.78
CA PHE A 104 -12.37 -2.09 5.36
C PHE A 104 -11.25 -2.94 4.74
N ASP A 105 -10.17 -3.19 5.48
CA ASP A 105 -9.04 -4.03 5.10
C ASP A 105 -9.50 -5.49 4.91
N ILE A 106 -10.30 -6.00 5.85
CA ILE A 106 -10.84 -7.36 5.80
C ILE A 106 -11.85 -7.50 4.65
N TYR A 107 -12.85 -6.61 4.58
CA TYR A 107 -13.86 -6.66 3.53
C TYR A 107 -13.29 -6.37 2.15
N GLY A 108 -12.36 -5.42 2.06
CA GLY A 108 -11.64 -5.06 0.85
C GLY A 108 -10.85 -6.25 0.30
N GLY A 109 -10.14 -6.98 1.16
CA GLY A 109 -9.42 -8.19 0.75
C GLY A 109 -10.34 -9.32 0.29
N ILE A 110 -11.46 -9.57 0.99
CA ILE A 110 -12.47 -10.55 0.56
C ILE A 110 -13.07 -10.14 -0.79
N LYS A 111 -13.38 -8.86 -0.98
CA LYS A 111 -13.93 -8.35 -2.23
C LYS A 111 -12.91 -8.44 -3.37
N ALA A 112 -11.64 -8.13 -3.10
CA ALA A 112 -10.55 -8.27 -4.05
C ALA A 112 -10.37 -9.73 -4.51
N LEU A 113 -10.45 -10.70 -3.59
CA LEU A 113 -10.41 -12.13 -3.91
C LEU A 113 -11.44 -12.50 -5.00
N HIS A 114 -12.70 -12.11 -4.79
CA HIS A 114 -13.79 -12.43 -5.73
C HIS A 114 -13.64 -11.70 -7.07
N ILE A 115 -13.29 -10.42 -7.04
CA ILE A 115 -13.14 -9.61 -8.26
C ILE A 115 -11.99 -10.13 -9.11
N LEU A 116 -10.86 -10.46 -8.50
CA LEU A 116 -9.70 -10.98 -9.24
C LEU A 116 -10.02 -12.33 -9.88
N GLN A 117 -10.74 -13.22 -9.17
CA GLN A 117 -11.22 -14.48 -9.74
C GLN A 117 -12.18 -14.24 -10.92
N GLU A 118 -13.11 -13.30 -10.81
CA GLU A 118 -14.03 -12.92 -11.90
C GLU A 118 -13.28 -12.32 -13.11
N PHE A 119 -12.18 -11.63 -12.84
CA PHE A 119 -11.34 -11.02 -13.89
C PHE A 119 -10.39 -12.01 -14.55
N GLY A 120 -10.31 -13.24 -14.03
CA GLY A 120 -9.51 -14.32 -14.59
C GLY A 120 -8.11 -14.47 -14.00
N ALA A 121 -7.83 -13.82 -12.86
CA ALA A 121 -6.61 -14.08 -12.10
C ALA A 121 -6.57 -15.54 -11.66
N THR A 122 -5.38 -16.12 -11.57
CA THR A 122 -5.25 -17.46 -11.01
C THR A 122 -5.68 -17.43 -9.54
N LYS A 123 -6.06 -18.60 -9.03
CA LYS A 123 -6.40 -18.77 -7.62
C LYS A 123 -5.28 -18.23 -6.72
N ASP A 124 -4.03 -18.61 -7.00
CA ASP A 124 -2.86 -18.19 -6.23
C ASP A 124 -2.66 -16.66 -6.26
N GLN A 125 -2.86 -16.00 -7.40
CA GLN A 125 -2.75 -14.54 -7.50
C GLN A 125 -3.83 -13.85 -6.65
N ALA A 126 -5.08 -14.32 -6.76
CA ALA A 126 -6.20 -13.74 -6.04
C ALA A 126 -6.07 -13.95 -4.51
N GLU A 127 -5.64 -15.14 -4.08
CA GLU A 127 -5.38 -15.45 -2.67
C GLU A 127 -4.17 -14.68 -2.12
N ALA A 128 -3.08 -14.55 -2.89
CA ALA A 128 -1.91 -13.77 -2.48
C ALA A 128 -2.23 -12.28 -2.31
N ALA A 129 -3.00 -11.71 -3.24
CA ALA A 129 -3.48 -10.33 -3.12
C ALA A 129 -4.41 -10.18 -1.91
N ALA A 130 -5.39 -11.05 -1.75
CA ALA A 130 -6.33 -10.99 -0.64
C ALA A 130 -5.64 -11.06 0.74
N GLU A 131 -4.73 -12.01 0.94
CA GLU A 131 -3.95 -12.13 2.19
C GLU A 131 -3.15 -10.85 2.48
N ALA A 132 -2.49 -10.29 1.46
CA ALA A 132 -1.72 -9.06 1.61
C ALA A 132 -2.62 -7.85 1.94
N ILE A 133 -3.78 -7.74 1.29
CA ILE A 133 -4.75 -6.66 1.52
C ILE A 133 -5.36 -6.77 2.92
N ILE A 134 -5.76 -7.96 3.37
CA ILE A 134 -6.34 -8.13 4.72
C ILE A 134 -5.36 -7.67 5.80
N ARG A 135 -4.06 -7.82 5.56
CA ARG A 135 -3.02 -7.53 6.56
C ARG A 135 -2.23 -6.25 6.30
N HIS A 136 -2.62 -5.41 5.34
CA HIS A 136 -1.78 -4.29 4.90
C HIS A 136 -1.62 -3.17 5.93
N GLN A 137 -2.47 -3.12 6.97
CA GLN A 137 -2.34 -2.21 8.10
C GLN A 137 -1.79 -2.87 9.39
N ASP A 138 -1.69 -4.19 9.41
CA ASP A 138 -1.24 -4.97 10.57
C ASP A 138 0.29 -4.89 10.74
N LEU A 139 0.80 -3.78 11.29
CA LEU A 139 2.23 -3.60 11.63
C LEU A 139 2.65 -4.43 12.87
N GLY A 140 2.20 -5.68 12.92
CA GLY A 140 2.47 -6.62 14.00
C GLY A 140 3.96 -6.93 14.17
N VAL A 141 4.31 -7.42 15.36
CA VAL A 141 5.71 -7.63 15.78
C VAL A 141 6.10 -9.10 15.92
N GLU A 142 5.14 -10.01 15.69
CA GLU A 142 5.34 -11.45 15.83
C GLU A 142 4.92 -12.21 14.57
N GLY A 143 5.55 -13.37 14.35
CA GLY A 143 5.23 -14.25 13.24
C GLY A 143 5.79 -13.81 11.89
N ASN A 144 5.14 -14.27 10.82
CA ASN A 144 5.58 -14.08 9.44
C ASN A 144 4.45 -13.56 8.54
N LEU A 145 4.87 -12.89 7.48
CA LEU A 145 4.08 -12.44 6.34
C LEU A 145 4.58 -13.09 5.04
N THR A 146 3.73 -13.09 4.02
CA THR A 146 4.19 -13.26 2.64
C THR A 146 5.12 -12.10 2.25
N PHE A 147 5.92 -12.26 1.19
CA PHE A 147 6.75 -11.13 0.73
C PHE A 147 5.90 -9.95 0.26
N ILE A 148 4.80 -10.20 -0.47
CA ILE A 148 3.86 -9.16 -0.90
C ILE A 148 3.19 -8.49 0.31
N GLY A 149 2.82 -9.27 1.34
CA GLY A 149 2.28 -8.74 2.59
C GLY A 149 3.24 -7.79 3.31
N GLN A 150 4.52 -8.15 3.41
CA GLN A 150 5.53 -7.23 3.96
C GLN A 150 5.72 -5.99 3.08
N LEU A 151 5.73 -6.18 1.75
CA LEU A 151 5.99 -5.10 0.81
C LEU A 151 4.86 -4.07 0.79
N ILE A 152 3.60 -4.51 0.84
CA ILE A 152 2.44 -3.61 0.89
C ILE A 152 2.47 -2.78 2.16
N GLN A 153 2.75 -3.37 3.32
CA GLN A 153 2.87 -2.63 4.59
C GLN A 153 3.95 -1.55 4.53
N LEU A 154 5.13 -1.88 4.01
CA LEU A 154 6.23 -0.91 3.89
C LEU A 154 5.89 0.23 2.93
N ALA A 155 5.23 -0.07 1.81
CA ALA A 155 4.88 0.92 0.80
C ALA A 155 3.71 1.84 1.25
N THR A 156 2.68 1.28 1.87
CA THR A 156 1.52 2.06 2.36
C THR A 156 1.91 2.95 3.52
N ILE A 157 2.64 2.44 4.53
CA ILE A 157 3.06 3.26 5.68
C ILE A 157 4.04 4.36 5.26
N TYR A 158 4.89 4.10 4.25
CA TYR A 158 5.77 5.11 3.67
C TYR A 158 5.00 6.25 3.01
N ASP A 159 3.93 5.98 2.26
CA ASP A 159 3.13 7.04 1.63
C ASP A 159 2.19 7.76 2.61
N ASN A 160 1.66 7.03 3.59
CA ASN A 160 0.65 7.52 4.53
C ASN A 160 1.26 8.36 5.65
N VAL A 161 2.30 7.84 6.31
CA VAL A 161 2.90 8.46 7.50
C VAL A 161 4.33 8.94 7.24
N GLY A 162 5.06 8.29 6.31
CA GLY A 162 6.46 8.63 6.04
C GLY A 162 7.42 8.24 7.16
N ASN A 163 6.94 7.51 8.17
CA ASN A 163 7.70 6.97 9.29
C ASN A 163 7.23 5.54 9.58
N HIS A 164 8.02 4.78 10.35
CA HIS A 164 7.66 3.44 10.81
C HIS A 164 7.97 3.30 12.32
N PRO A 165 7.08 2.71 13.13
CA PRO A 165 7.23 2.67 14.59
C PRO A 165 8.49 1.94 15.08
N ARG A 166 9.09 1.09 14.23
CA ARG A 166 10.24 0.24 14.57
C ARG A 166 11.41 0.28 13.60
N VAL A 167 11.37 1.17 12.61
CA VAL A 167 12.50 1.35 11.67
C VAL A 167 12.93 2.81 11.75
N GLU A 168 14.12 3.03 12.27
CA GLU A 168 14.69 4.37 12.42
C GLU A 168 14.84 5.03 11.05
N ASP A 169 14.63 6.35 10.97
CA ASP A 169 14.92 7.11 9.75
C ASP A 169 14.18 6.58 8.50
N PHE A 170 13.00 5.98 8.67
CA PHE A 170 12.27 5.24 7.63
C PHE A 170 12.02 6.05 6.34
N GLY A 171 11.88 7.38 6.43
CA GLY A 171 11.77 8.26 5.27
C GLY A 171 12.98 8.24 4.33
N ARG A 172 14.11 7.65 4.75
CA ARG A 172 15.33 7.43 3.94
C ARG A 172 15.32 6.10 3.18
N LEU A 173 14.26 5.28 3.31
CA LEU A 173 14.15 3.99 2.62
C LEU A 173 14.10 4.13 1.09
N ILE A 174 13.65 5.29 0.59
CA ILE A 174 13.61 5.63 -0.82
C ILE A 174 14.35 6.95 -1.04
N HIS A 175 15.19 6.98 -2.08
CA HIS A 175 15.93 8.18 -2.47
C HIS A 175 14.98 9.35 -2.79
N ASP A 176 15.37 10.57 -2.41
CA ASP A 176 14.53 11.77 -2.51
C ASP A 176 14.10 12.10 -3.95
N VAL A 177 14.99 11.97 -4.93
CA VAL A 177 14.69 12.11 -6.37
C VAL A 177 13.60 11.13 -6.80
N THR A 178 13.72 9.85 -6.44
CA THR A 178 12.70 8.83 -6.75
C THR A 178 11.36 9.19 -6.12
N ARG A 179 11.35 9.60 -4.85
CA ARG A 179 10.14 10.05 -4.14
C ARG A 179 9.50 11.25 -4.83
N ALA A 180 10.29 12.25 -5.22
CA ALA A 180 9.80 13.44 -5.91
C ALA A 180 9.14 13.07 -7.24
N ARG A 181 9.81 12.27 -8.08
CA ARG A 181 9.26 11.84 -9.37
C ARG A 181 7.96 11.04 -9.24
N ILE A 182 7.85 10.20 -8.21
CA ILE A 182 6.62 9.43 -7.96
C ILE A 182 5.46 10.34 -7.57
N ASN A 183 5.66 11.33 -6.70
CA ASN A 183 4.60 12.27 -6.33
C ASN A 183 4.25 13.24 -7.48
N GLU A 184 5.21 13.61 -8.33
CA GLU A 184 4.95 14.41 -9.54
C GLU A 184 4.11 13.63 -10.56
N ALA A 185 4.38 12.33 -10.74
CA ALA A 185 3.64 11.48 -11.66
C ALA A 185 2.23 11.12 -11.15
N TYR A 186 2.07 10.99 -9.83
CA TYR A 186 0.82 10.59 -9.18
C TYR A 186 0.46 11.56 -8.04
N PRO A 187 -0.15 12.71 -8.36
CA PRO A 187 -0.43 13.78 -7.41
C PRO A 187 -1.18 13.31 -6.17
N ARG A 188 -0.85 13.90 -5.01
CA ARG A 188 -1.46 13.51 -3.73
C ARG A 188 -2.87 14.03 -3.56
N GLU A 189 -3.18 15.21 -4.08
CA GLU A 189 -4.53 15.79 -4.03
C GLU A 189 -5.07 15.85 -2.58
N LYS A 190 -4.23 16.35 -1.66
CA LYS A 190 -4.48 16.39 -0.21
C LYS A 190 -4.73 15.00 0.43
N TRP A 191 -4.04 13.98 -0.06
CA TRP A 191 -4.17 12.59 0.37
C TRP A 191 -4.22 12.43 1.89
N CYS A 192 -3.32 13.07 2.63
CA CYS A 192 -3.27 12.87 4.08
C CYS A 192 -4.59 13.27 4.76
N SER A 193 -5.17 14.42 4.38
CA SER A 193 -6.47 14.86 4.92
C SER A 193 -7.64 13.98 4.49
N VAL A 194 -7.63 13.50 3.24
CA VAL A 194 -8.67 12.63 2.69
C VAL A 194 -8.66 11.27 3.39
N PHE A 195 -7.49 10.65 3.48
CA PHE A 195 -7.35 9.33 4.10
C PHE A 195 -7.58 9.39 5.61
N GLY A 196 -7.07 10.41 6.31
CA GLY A 196 -7.41 10.65 7.72
C GLY A 196 -8.92 10.77 7.96
N GLY A 197 -9.63 11.45 7.04
CA GLY A 197 -11.10 11.53 7.05
C GLY A 197 -11.78 10.16 6.88
N ILE A 198 -11.28 9.32 5.98
CA ILE A 198 -11.79 7.96 5.75
C ILE A 198 -11.61 7.09 7.01
N ILE A 199 -10.44 7.13 7.64
CA ILE A 199 -10.18 6.36 8.87
C ILE A 199 -11.12 6.80 10.01
N ARG A 200 -11.30 8.11 10.20
CA ARG A 200 -12.27 8.62 11.19
C ARG A 200 -13.69 8.17 10.90
N GLU A 201 -14.10 8.22 9.64
CA GLU A 201 -15.44 7.79 9.24
C GLU A 201 -15.63 6.29 9.48
N GLU A 202 -14.65 5.46 9.14
CA GLU A 202 -14.70 4.03 9.43
C GLU A 202 -14.89 3.77 10.92
N VAL A 203 -14.05 4.36 11.77
CA VAL A 203 -14.14 4.21 13.23
C VAL A 203 -15.51 4.67 13.74
N ARG A 204 -16.07 5.76 13.16
CA ARG A 204 -17.40 6.27 13.54
C ARG A 204 -18.51 5.26 13.22
N ILE A 205 -18.50 4.65 12.04
CA ILE A 205 -19.58 3.74 11.59
C ILE A 205 -19.37 2.28 12.01
N LYS A 206 -18.12 1.91 12.32
CA LYS A 206 -17.66 0.58 12.73
C LYS A 206 -16.68 0.75 13.90
N PRO A 207 -17.16 1.07 15.12
CA PRO A 207 -16.28 1.30 16.28
C PRO A 207 -15.50 0.05 16.75
N TRP A 208 -15.80 -1.11 16.18
CA TRP A 208 -15.08 -2.38 16.37
C TRP A 208 -14.12 -2.70 15.20
N CYS A 209 -13.93 -1.79 14.24
CA CYS A 209 -13.07 -2.04 13.08
C CYS A 209 -11.61 -2.25 13.51
N HIS A 210 -10.87 -2.95 12.66
CA HIS A 210 -9.47 -3.27 12.87
C HIS A 210 -8.62 -1.99 12.98
N SER A 211 -8.95 -0.93 12.24
CA SER A 211 -8.21 0.35 12.28
C SER A 211 -8.15 0.99 13.67
N THR A 212 -9.04 0.63 14.61
CA THR A 212 -8.92 1.05 16.01
C THR A 212 -7.66 0.51 16.71
N HIS A 213 -7.08 -0.58 16.23
CA HIS A 213 -5.82 -1.14 16.77
C HIS A 213 -4.60 -0.28 16.41
N LEU A 214 -4.72 0.62 15.44
CA LEU A 214 -3.65 1.53 15.01
C LEU A 214 -3.56 2.79 15.88
N GLY A 215 -4.44 2.95 16.87
CA GLY A 215 -4.43 4.11 17.77
C GLY A 215 -4.85 5.40 17.05
N LYS A 216 -4.01 6.44 17.15
CA LYS A 216 -4.24 7.79 16.56
C LYS A 216 -3.73 7.87 15.12
N PHE A 217 -4.01 6.84 14.33
CA PHE A 217 -3.44 6.70 12.99
C PHE A 217 -3.81 7.84 12.04
N ASP A 218 -5.02 8.39 12.16
CA ASP A 218 -5.45 9.56 11.40
C ASP A 218 -4.60 10.81 11.71
N GLU A 219 -4.26 11.04 13.00
CA GLU A 219 -3.35 12.12 13.40
C GLU A 219 -1.93 11.89 12.83
N GLU A 220 -1.45 10.65 12.79
CA GLU A 220 -0.15 10.31 12.21
C GLU A 220 -0.11 10.53 10.69
N ILE A 221 -1.18 10.18 9.98
CA ILE A 221 -1.33 10.43 8.54
C ILE A 221 -1.30 11.94 8.25
N GLU A 222 -2.10 12.73 8.98
CA GLU A 222 -2.17 14.18 8.83
C GLU A 222 -0.88 14.89 9.28
N GLY A 223 -0.11 14.24 10.15
CA GLY A 223 1.21 14.66 10.60
C GLY A 223 2.37 14.31 9.67
N ASN A 224 2.13 13.72 8.49
CA ASN A 224 3.18 13.26 7.57
C ASN A 224 4.05 14.41 7.03
N THR A 225 5.18 14.65 7.67
CA THR A 225 6.14 15.69 7.27
C THR A 225 6.94 15.32 6.02
N LEU A 226 7.10 14.02 5.73
CA LEU A 226 7.89 13.54 4.59
C LEU A 226 7.26 13.94 3.26
N MET A 227 5.93 13.90 3.20
CA MET A 227 5.16 14.13 1.97
C MET A 227 4.55 15.53 1.88
N LYS A 228 4.69 16.36 2.93
CA LYS A 228 4.02 17.65 3.10
C LYS A 228 4.09 18.58 1.89
N GLN A 229 5.22 18.64 1.18
CA GLN A 229 5.38 19.54 0.03
C GLN A 229 4.54 19.14 -1.19
N TRP A 230 4.15 17.87 -1.29
CA TRP A 230 3.31 17.36 -2.38
C TRP A 230 1.84 17.21 -1.97
N ASP A 231 1.51 17.37 -0.69
CA ASP A 231 0.17 17.16 -0.13
C ASP A 231 -0.72 18.39 -0.34
N VAL A 232 -0.77 18.87 -1.58
CA VAL A 232 -1.52 20.04 -2.06
C VAL A 232 -2.77 19.64 -2.84
#